data_AF-A0A1H6JGW4-F1
#
_entry.id   AF-A0A1H6JGW4-F1
#
_cell.length_a   1.000
_cell.length_b   1.000
_cell.length_c   1.000
_cell.angle_alpha   90.00
_cell.angle_beta   90.00
_cell.angle_gamma   90.00
#
_symmetry.space_group_name_H-M   'P 1'
#
loop_
_entity.id
_entity.type
_entity.pdbx_description
1 polymer ?
#
loop_
_entity_poly.entity_id
_entity_poly.type
_entity_poly.pdbx_seq_one_letter_code
_entity_poly.pdbx_strand_id
1 'polypeptide(L)' 'MSSRTRSTFVGTTRVDVTDCAATRIPDRITANAVADAEVYLERRGGRTYLVTETPRIDAH' A
#
# COMPACT_ATOMS: atom_id res chain seq x y z
N MET A 1 -4.54 12.22 18.92
CA MET A 1 -3.18 11.76 18.59
C MET A 1 -3.27 10.27 18.25
N SER A 2 -3.30 9.89 16.98
CA SER A 2 -3.31 8.49 16.58
C SER A 2 -1.86 8.01 16.46
N SER A 3 -1.39 7.24 17.44
CA SER A 3 -0.10 6.56 17.38
C SER A 3 -0.15 5.50 16.29
N ARG A 4 0.35 5.83 15.08
CA ARG A 4 0.73 4.79 14.11
C ARG A 4 1.87 4.00 14.72
N THR A 5 1.55 2.81 15.24
CA THR A 5 2.52 1.75 15.49
C THR A 5 3.35 1.64 14.22
N ARG A 6 4.62 2.04 14.29
CA ARG A 6 5.53 2.04 13.13
C ARG A 6 5.92 0.59 12.89
N SER A 7 5.03 -0.15 12.22
CA SER A 7 5.34 -1.48 11.73
C SER A 7 6.54 -1.37 10.80
N THR A 8 7.56 -2.19 11.03
CA THR A 8 8.83 -2.12 10.31
C THR A 8 8.69 -3.03 9.10
N PHE A 9 8.30 -2.48 7.95
CA PHE A 9 7.95 -3.23 6.74
C PHE A 9 9.19 -3.78 6.01
N VAL A 10 9.09 -4.97 5.42
CA VAL A 10 10.17 -5.63 4.65
C VAL A 10 10.37 -4.98 3.27
N GLY A 11 9.31 -4.36 2.74
CA GLY A 11 9.33 -3.57 1.52
C GLY A 11 8.02 -2.78 1.38
N THR A 12 8.12 -1.54 0.90
CA THR A 12 6.95 -0.71 0.55
C THR A 12 6.95 -0.43 -0.94
N THR A 13 5.95 -0.92 -1.66
CA THR A 13 5.71 -0.57 -3.06
C THR A 13 4.71 0.57 -3.14
N ARG A 14 5.00 1.59 -3.95
CA ARG A 14 4.09 2.72 -4.20
C ARG A 14 3.79 2.84 -5.68
N VAL A 15 2.51 2.81 -6.02
CA VAL A 15 2.03 2.97 -7.39
C VAL A 15 1.17 4.22 -7.46
N ASP A 16 1.51 5.15 -8.34
CA ASP A 16 0.65 6.31 -8.60
C ASP A 16 -0.67 5.85 -9.26
N VAL A 17 -1.78 6.28 -8.67
CA VAL A 17 -3.14 6.04 -9.13
C VAL A 17 -3.96 7.33 -9.18
N THR A 18 -3.31 8.49 -9.22
CA THR A 18 -3.96 9.82 -9.22
C THR A 18 -5.01 9.95 -10.31
N ASP A 19 -4.70 9.49 -11.53
CA ASP A 19 -5.61 9.52 -12.69
C ASP A 19 -6.28 8.16 -12.96
N CYS A 20 -6.21 7.24 -11.99
CA CYS A 20 -6.84 5.94 -12.12
C CYS A 20 -8.34 6.04 -11.80
N ALA A 21 -9.18 5.56 -12.73
CA ALA A 21 -10.60 5.37 -12.43
C ALA A 21 -10.76 4.47 -11.20
N ALA A 22 -11.62 4.86 -10.26
CA ALA A 22 -11.84 4.12 -9.01
C ALA A 22 -12.26 2.65 -9.26
N THR A 23 -13.00 2.41 -10.34
CA THR A 23 -13.42 1.06 -10.78
C THR A 23 -12.26 0.16 -11.17
N ARG A 24 -11.09 0.71 -11.53
CA ARG A 24 -9.88 -0.04 -11.90
C ARG A 24 -8.93 -0.27 -10.71
N ILE A 25 -9.24 0.27 -9.53
CA ILE A 25 -8.40 0.09 -8.34
C ILE A 25 -8.27 -1.39 -7.95
N PRO A 26 -9.34 -2.22 -7.95
CA PRO A 26 -9.22 -3.66 -7.66
C PRO A 26 -8.24 -4.40 -8.58
N ASP A 27 -8.22 -4.06 -9.88
CA ASP A 27 -7.29 -4.64 -10.84
C ASP A 27 -5.84 -4.26 -10.51
N ARG A 28 -5.62 -3.00 -10.08
CA ARG A 28 -4.31 -2.52 -9.65
C ARG A 28 -3.85 -3.19 -8.36
N ILE A 29 -4.75 -3.45 -7.43
CA ILE A 29 -4.45 -4.22 -6.21
C ILE A 29 -3.99 -5.62 -6.60
N THR A 30 -4.74 -6.31 -7.45
CA THR A 30 -4.43 -7.68 -7.90
C THR A 30 -3.08 -7.75 -8.61
N ALA A 31 -2.78 -6.79 -9.49
CA ALA A 31 -1.51 -6.74 -10.22
C ALA A 31 -0.29 -6.42 -9.35
N ASN A 32 -0.48 -5.82 -8.16
CA ASN A 32 0.59 -5.44 -7.24
C ASN A 32 0.70 -6.34 -6.01
N ALA A 33 -0.14 -7.37 -5.91
CA ALA A 33 -0.22 -8.23 -4.73
C ALA A 33 1.04 -9.10 -4.59
N VAL A 34 1.98 -8.60 -3.77
CA VAL A 34 3.00 -9.40 -3.09
C VAL A 34 2.29 -10.19 -1.98
N ALA A 35 2.58 -11.48 -1.82
CA ALA A 35 1.90 -12.33 -0.85
C ALA A 35 1.97 -11.74 0.59
N ASP A 36 0.88 -11.89 1.34
CA ASP A 36 0.75 -11.47 2.74
C ASP A 36 0.97 -9.96 3.02
N ALA A 37 0.59 -9.08 2.09
CA ALA A 37 0.76 -7.62 2.24
C ALA A 37 -0.55 -6.87 2.54
N GLU A 38 -0.45 -5.83 3.38
CA GLU A 38 -1.51 -4.84 3.56
C GLU A 38 -1.54 -3.87 2.37
N VAL A 39 -2.73 -3.48 1.93
CA VAL A 39 -2.92 -2.56 0.81
C VAL A 39 -3.83 -1.40 1.20
N TYR A 40 -3.37 -0.16 0.98
CA TYR A 40 -4.14 1.04 1.27
C TYR A 40 -3.83 2.19 0.30
N LEU A 41 -4.66 3.24 0.35
CA LEU A 41 -4.45 4.47 -0.42
C LEU A 41 -3.78 5.54 0.46
N GLU A 42 -2.72 6.14 -0.06
CA GLU A 42 -2.02 7.27 0.56
C GLU A 42 -2.14 8.51 -0.33
N ARG A 43 -2.51 9.66 0.24
CA ARG A 43 -2.45 10.95 -0.46
C ARG A 43 -1.22 11.73 -0.05
N ARG A 44 -0.36 12.09 -1.01
CA ARG A 44 0.90 12.81 -0.76
C ARG A 44 1.21 13.78 -1.89
N GLY A 45 1.45 15.05 -1.53
CA GLY A 45 1.81 16.09 -2.51
C GLY A 45 0.77 16.27 -3.63
N GLY A 46 -0.52 16.13 -3.30
CA GLY A 46 -1.62 16.21 -4.27
C GLY A 46 -1.89 14.92 -5.07
N ARG A 47 -1.00 13.94 -5.02
CA ARG A 47 -1.12 12.65 -5.72
C ARG A 47 -1.69 11.57 -4.81
N THR A 48 -2.35 10.58 -5.41
CA THR A 48 -2.88 9.40 -4.72
C THR A 48 -2.06 8.18 -5.11
N TYR A 49 -1.61 7.42 -4.12
CA TYR A 49 -0.81 6.23 -4.31
C TYR A 49 -1.55 5.02 -3.76
N LEU A 50 -1.50 3.92 -4.51
CA LEU A 50 -1.76 2.60 -3.97
C LEU A 50 -0.46 2.12 -3.32
N VAL A 51 -0.51 1.87 -2.02
CA VAL A 51 0.63 1.47 -1.22
C VAL A 51 0.42 0.03 -0.79
N THR A 52 1.44 -0.79 -1.03
CA THR A 52 1.51 -2.17 -0.57
C THR A 52 2.63 -2.28 0.45
N GLU A 53 2.29 -2.74 1.64
CA GLU A 53 3.21 -2.90 2.76
C GLU A 53 3.24 -4.35 3.21
N THR A 54 4.39 -5.01 3.04
CA THR A 54 4.58 -6.37 3.57
C THR A 54 5.05 -6.26 5.02
N PRO A 55 4.25 -6.69 6.00
CA PRO A 55 4.68 -6.74 7.38
C PRO A 55 5.88 -7.67 7.49
N ARG A 56 6.88 -7.26 8.27
CA ARG A 56 7.94 -8.17 8.67
C ARG A 56 7.32 -9.17 9.64
N ILE A 57 7.12 -10.39 9.18
CA ILE A 57 6.88 -11.50 10.09
C ILE A 57 8.24 -11.84 10.69
N ASP A 58 8.53 -11.28 11.86
CA ASP A 58 9.62 -11.81 12.68
C ASP A 58 9.21 -13.22 13.08
N ALA A 59 9.78 -14.22 12.40
CA ALA A 59 9.57 -15.63 12.70
C ALA A 59 9.99 -15.88 14.14
N HIS A 60 9.02 -16.25 14.98
CA HIS A 60 9.23 -16.55 16.39
C HIS A 60 9.41 -18.05 16.62
#